data_AF-A0A381TGU0-F1
#
_entry.id   AF-A0A381TGU0-F1
#
_cell.length_a   1.000
_cell.length_b   1.000
_cell.length_c   1.000
_cell.angle_alpha   90.00
_cell.angle_beta   90.00
_cell.angle_gamma   90.00
#
_symmetry.space_group_name_H-M   'P 1'
#
loop_
_entity.id
_entity.type
_entity.pdbx_description
1 polymer ?
#
loop_
_entity_poly.entity_id
_entity_poly.type
_entity_poly.pdbx_seq_one_letter_code
_entity_poly.pdbx_strand_id
1 'polypeptide(L)'
;MAPTAADNGMSRLEKYMDMVQWKNDQYYKICGFTHSDPPKVTVDVGRKYARVVKVDQLNGSRSVHTFVDLDNGNILKSGGWAAPQKNGVRGNIFDTDVGESVVNEFGANYLR
;
A
#
# COMPACT_ATOMS: atom_id res chain seq x y z
N MET A 1 12.15 3.78 -12.03
CA MET A 1 12.35 2.96 -13.25
C MET A 1 11.08 3.04 -14.08
N ALA A 2 11.19 3.27 -15.39
CA ALA A 2 10.03 3.19 -16.27
C ALA A 2 9.47 1.74 -16.29
N PRO A 3 8.15 1.53 -16.37
CA PRO A 3 7.54 0.20 -16.47
C PRO A 3 8.14 -0.58 -17.65
N THR A 4 8.50 -1.84 -17.45
CA THR A 4 9.02 -2.70 -18.52
C THR A 4 7.96 -3.70 -19.00
N ALA A 5 8.18 -4.32 -20.16
CA ALA A 5 7.27 -5.35 -20.70
C ALA A 5 7.10 -6.57 -19.77
N ALA A 6 8.06 -6.83 -18.87
CA ALA A 6 7.96 -7.86 -17.82
C ALA A 6 6.97 -7.48 -16.69
N ASP A 7 6.50 -6.22 -16.67
CA ASP A 7 5.59 -5.69 -15.67
C ASP A 7 4.14 -5.60 -16.15
N ASN A 8 3.80 -6.19 -17.31
CA ASN A 8 2.54 -5.93 -18.02
C ASN A 8 2.30 -4.42 -18.26
N GLY A 9 3.36 -3.61 -18.31
CA GLY A 9 3.29 -2.16 -18.44
C GLY A 9 2.98 -1.39 -17.14
N MET A 10 2.83 -2.06 -16.01
CA MET A 10 2.58 -1.41 -14.71
C MET A 10 3.86 -0.92 -14.05
N SER A 11 3.80 0.27 -13.47
CA SER A 11 4.83 0.79 -12.56
C SER A 11 4.92 -0.07 -11.30
N ARG A 12 6.06 0.02 -10.60
CA ARG A 12 6.24 -0.66 -9.32
C ARG A 12 5.28 -0.17 -8.24
N LEU A 13 4.83 1.08 -8.33
CA LEU A 13 3.81 1.61 -7.44
C LEU A 13 2.44 0.98 -7.71
N GLU A 14 2.06 0.80 -8.97
CA GLU A 14 0.81 0.10 -9.33
C GLU A 14 0.85 -1.36 -8.89
N LYS A 15 1.97 -2.07 -9.11
CA LYS A 15 2.14 -3.44 -8.59
C LYS A 15 2.02 -3.51 -7.06
N TYR A 16 2.57 -2.53 -6.36
CA TYR A 16 2.45 -2.44 -4.91
C TYR A 16 0.99 -2.22 -4.48
N MET A 17 0.26 -1.34 -5.17
CA MET A 17 -1.16 -1.09 -4.93
C MET A 17 -2.00 -2.35 -5.16
N ASP A 18 -1.76 -3.09 -6.24
CA ASP A 18 -2.45 -4.34 -6.55
C ASP A 18 -2.19 -5.41 -5.48
N MET A 19 -0.95 -5.51 -5.00
CA MET A 19 -0.61 -6.42 -3.89
C MET A 19 -1.36 -6.05 -2.60
N VAL A 20 -1.43 -4.75 -2.26
CA VAL A 20 -2.18 -4.29 -1.08
C VAL A 20 -3.69 -4.52 -1.26
N GLN A 21 -4.24 -4.30 -2.47
CA GLN A 21 -5.64 -4.60 -2.77
C GLN A 21 -5.92 -6.09 -2.57
N TRP A 22 -5.07 -6.95 -3.12
CA TRP A 22 -5.21 -8.40 -2.97
C TRP A 22 -5.22 -8.83 -1.49
N LYS A 23 -4.36 -8.26 -0.64
CA LYS A 23 -4.38 -8.54 0.80
C LYS A 23 -5.71 -8.15 1.47
N ASN A 24 -6.29 -7.01 1.09
CA ASN A 24 -7.60 -6.58 1.60
C ASN A 24 -8.72 -7.50 1.10
N ASP A 25 -8.70 -7.88 -0.18
CA ASP A 25 -9.67 -8.81 -0.76
C ASP A 25 -9.62 -10.18 -0.08
N GLN A 26 -8.41 -10.71 0.16
CA GLN A 26 -8.23 -11.98 0.86
C GLN A 26 -8.72 -11.91 2.30
N TYR A 27 -8.41 -10.84 3.02
CA TYR A 27 -8.88 -10.65 4.40
C TYR A 27 -10.41 -10.68 4.47
N TYR A 28 -11.08 -9.93 3.60
CA TYR A 28 -12.56 -9.93 3.51
C TYR A 28 -13.13 -11.31 3.19
N LYS A 29 -12.53 -12.02 2.23
CA LYS A 29 -12.94 -13.36 1.84
C LYS A 29 -12.78 -14.36 2.98
N ILE A 30 -11.65 -14.35 3.68
CA ILE A 30 -11.35 -15.27 4.80
C ILE A 30 -12.27 -15.00 5.98
N CYS A 31 -12.57 -13.73 6.28
CA CYS A 31 -13.49 -13.35 7.35
C CYS A 31 -14.98 -13.55 6.99
N GLY A 32 -15.30 -13.80 5.72
CA GLY A 32 -16.68 -14.00 5.27
C GLY A 32 -17.54 -12.74 5.37
N PHE A 33 -16.95 -11.55 5.21
CA PHE A 33 -17.70 -10.30 5.28
C PHE A 33 -18.60 -10.11 4.05
N THR A 34 -19.87 -9.79 4.30
CA THR A 34 -20.90 -9.59 3.26
C THR A 34 -21.63 -8.25 3.36
N HIS A 35 -21.31 -7.43 4.38
CA HIS A 35 -21.97 -6.15 4.63
C HIS A 35 -21.39 -4.99 3.80
N SER A 36 -20.24 -5.19 3.15
CA SER A 36 -19.64 -4.25 2.20
C SER A 36 -18.66 -4.98 1.28
N ASP A 37 -18.31 -4.33 0.18
CA ASP A 37 -17.14 -4.72 -0.61
C ASP A 37 -15.83 -4.46 0.19
N PRO A 38 -14.73 -5.17 -0.12
CA PRO A 38 -13.42 -4.87 0.44
C PRO A 38 -13.00 -3.42 0.17
N PRO A 39 -12.20 -2.79 1.06
CA PRO A 39 -11.72 -1.44 0.84
C PRO A 39 -10.98 -1.30 -0.49
N LYS A 40 -11.27 -0.22 -1.23
CA LYS A 40 -10.55 0.09 -2.46
C LYS A 40 -9.23 0.75 -2.13
N VAL A 41 -8.15 0.23 -2.70
CA VAL A 41 -6.81 0.83 -2.61
C VAL A 41 -6.66 1.89 -3.69
N THR A 42 -6.29 3.10 -3.27
CA THR A 42 -5.99 4.24 -4.12
C THR A 42 -4.66 4.87 -3.72
N VAL A 43 -4.16 5.82 -4.51
CA VAL A 43 -2.93 6.54 -4.21
C VAL A 43 -3.11 8.04 -4.39
N ASP A 44 -2.63 8.81 -3.43
CA ASP A 44 -2.43 10.25 -3.57
C ASP A 44 -0.93 10.51 -3.78
N VAL A 45 -0.55 10.94 -4.98
CA VAL A 45 0.86 11.20 -5.33
C VAL A 45 1.24 12.63 -4.91
N GLY A 46 2.14 12.75 -3.94
CA GLY A 46 2.73 14.02 -3.53
C GLY A 46 4.10 14.27 -4.15
N ARG A 47 4.80 15.32 -3.71
CA ARG A 47 6.13 15.67 -4.23
C ARG A 47 7.22 14.66 -3.87
N LYS A 48 7.21 14.15 -2.63
CA LYS A 48 8.22 13.20 -2.12
C LYS A 48 7.65 11.80 -1.88
N TYR A 49 6.39 11.73 -1.46
CA TYR A 49 5.76 10.48 -1.09
C TYR A 49 4.52 10.24 -1.93
N ALA A 50 4.34 9.00 -2.38
CA ALA A 50 3.03 8.47 -2.72
C ALA A 50 2.37 7.94 -1.44
N ARG A 51 1.16 8.40 -1.15
CA ARG A 51 0.37 7.95 -0.01
C ARG A 51 -0.63 6.91 -0.49
N VAL A 52 -0.46 5.66 -0.06
CA VAL A 52 -1.38 4.57 -0.36
C VAL A 52 -2.53 4.61 0.64
N VAL A 53 -3.75 4.70 0.12
CA VAL A 53 -4.97 4.94 0.89
C VAL A 53 -5.93 3.77 0.70
N LYS A 54 -6.53 3.33 1.80
CA LYS A 54 -7.70 2.43 1.76
C LYS A 54 -8.96 3.27 1.90
N VAL A 55 -9.92 3.03 1.02
CA VAL A 55 -11.22 3.68 1.01
C VAL A 55 -12.29 2.63 1.28
N ASP A 56 -12.90 2.71 2.46
CA ASP A 56 -14.06 1.91 2.83
C ASP A 56 -15.19 2.12 1.81
N GLN A 57 -15.75 1.03 1.28
CA GLN A 57 -16.78 1.10 0.23
C GLN A 57 -18.20 1.27 0.77
N LEU A 58 -18.42 1.11 2.08
CA LEU A 58 -19.72 1.31 2.72
C LEU A 58 -19.99 2.79 3.01
N ASN A 59 -18.98 3.52 3.49
CA ASN A 59 -19.15 4.91 3.94
C ASN A 59 -18.10 5.90 3.39
N GLY A 60 -17.14 5.44 2.59
CA GLY A 60 -16.10 6.29 2.01
C GLY A 60 -15.02 6.72 3.00
N SER A 61 -15.00 6.19 4.23
CA SER A 61 -13.95 6.47 5.21
C SER A 61 -12.58 6.10 4.66
N ARG A 62 -11.58 6.95 4.94
CA ARG A 62 -10.24 6.84 4.38
C ARG A 62 -9.22 6.61 5.47
N SER A 63 -8.32 5.67 5.25
CA SER A 63 -7.16 5.44 6.11
C SER A 63 -5.89 5.31 5.27
N VAL A 64 -4.77 5.78 5.81
CA VAL A 64 -3.47 5.63 5.15
C VAL A 64 -2.91 4.27 5.50
N HIS A 65 -2.62 3.47 4.47
CA HIS A 65 -1.97 2.18 4.61
C HIS A 65 -0.46 2.35 4.82
N THR A 66 0.19 2.99 3.86
CA THR A 66 1.64 3.22 3.82
C THR A 66 1.98 4.48 3.04
N PHE A 67 3.20 4.96 3.23
CA PHE A 67 3.82 5.92 2.31
C PHE A 67 4.93 5.22 1.53
N VAL A 68 5.07 5.55 0.26
CA VAL A 68 6.18 5.13 -0.60
C VAL A 68 6.99 6.37 -0.95
N ASP A 69 8.29 6.36 -0.62
CA ASP A 69 9.22 7.40 -1.05
C ASP A 69 9.45 7.28 -2.55
N LEU A 70 9.16 8.34 -3.30
CA LEU A 70 9.20 8.35 -4.76
C LEU A 70 10.63 8.39 -5.32
N ASP A 71 11.60 8.84 -4.51
CA ASP A 71 12.99 8.95 -4.95
C ASP A 71 13.67 7.56 -4.95
N ASN A 72 13.30 6.69 -4.01
CA ASN A 72 14.01 5.42 -3.77
C ASN A 72 13.12 4.19 -3.59
N GLY A 73 11.79 4.33 -3.54
CA GLY A 73 10.84 3.22 -3.39
C GLY A 73 10.65 2.70 -1.96
N ASN A 74 11.24 3.36 -0.95
CA ASN A 74 11.12 2.89 0.42
C ASN A 74 9.67 2.94 0.92
N ILE A 75 9.25 1.83 1.53
CA ILE A 75 7.97 1.70 2.19
C ILE A 75 8.11 2.19 3.63
N LEU A 76 7.26 3.12 4.02
CA LEU A 76 7.26 3.77 5.32
C LEU A 76 5.89 3.61 5.98
N LYS A 77 5.90 3.38 7.30
CA LYS A 77 4.67 3.27 8.08
C LYS A 77 3.96 4.62 8.17
N SER A 78 2.63 4.61 8.11
CA SER A 78 1.82 5.81 8.32
C SER A 78 2.02 6.40 9.72
N GLY A 79 2.38 7.69 9.80
CA GLY A 79 2.41 8.47 11.04
C GLY A 79 1.18 9.36 11.22
N GLY A 80 0.26 9.31 10.26
CA GLY A 80 -0.90 10.18 10.15
C GLY A 80 -1.23 10.42 8.69
N TRP A 81 -2.18 11.31 8.41
CA TRP A 81 -2.61 11.59 7.05
C TRP A 81 -1.52 12.22 6.19
N ALA A 82 -0.75 13.17 6.75
CA ALA A 82 0.15 14.02 5.99
C ALA A 82 1.57 13.46 5.81
N ALA A 83 2.02 12.54 6.67
CA ALA A 83 3.41 12.11 6.69
C ALA A 83 3.61 10.71 7.30
N PRO A 84 4.69 10.01 6.89
CA PRO A 84 5.10 8.75 7.51
C PRO A 84 5.64 8.95 8.93
N GLN A 85 5.70 7.86 9.69
CA GLN A 85 6.46 7.81 10.93
C GLN A 85 7.96 7.96 10.64
N LYS A 86 8.67 8.63 11.57
CA LYS A 86 10.12 8.81 11.51
C LYS A 86 10.91 7.65 12.14
N ASN A 87 10.29 6.48 12.27
CA ASN A 87 10.87 5.30 12.91
C ASN A 87 11.36 4.26 11.88
N GLY A 88 11.97 4.71 10.78
CA GLY A 88 12.67 3.87 9.82
C GLY A 88 11.84 3.28 8.68
N VAL A 89 12.56 2.69 7.72
CA VAL A 89 12.04 2.02 6.52
C VAL A 89 11.53 0.63 6.88
N ARG A 90 10.48 0.15 6.20
CA ARG A 90 9.89 -1.18 6.41
C ARG A 90 10.34 -2.19 5.37
N GLY A 91 10.52 -1.74 4.14
CA GLY A 91 11.02 -2.50 2.99
C GLY A 91 11.01 -1.60 1.76
N ASN A 92 11.03 -2.17 0.55
CA ASN A 92 11.09 -1.39 -0.66
C ASN A 92 10.17 -1.93 -1.76
N ILE A 93 9.46 -1.06 -2.48
CA ILE A 93 8.61 -1.47 -3.61
C ILE A 93 9.43 -1.97 -4.81
N PHE A 94 10.75 -1.90 -4.80
CA PHE A 94 11.64 -2.50 -5.80
C PHE A 94 12.17 -3.88 -5.39
N ASP A 95 11.84 -4.36 -4.18
CA ASP A 95 12.18 -5.73 -3.75
C ASP A 95 11.46 -6.77 -4.61
N THR A 96 11.97 -8.01 -4.67
CA THR A 96 11.40 -9.07 -5.53
C THR A 96 9.92 -9.33 -5.24
N ASP A 97 9.51 -9.27 -3.97
CA ASP A 97 8.13 -9.45 -3.50
C ASP A 97 7.31 -8.15 -3.49
N VAL A 98 7.85 -7.04 -4.02
CA VAL A 98 7.21 -5.71 -4.00
C VAL A 98 6.93 -5.20 -2.59
N GLY A 99 7.65 -5.67 -1.57
CA GLY A 99 7.44 -5.30 -0.18
C GLY A 99 6.24 -6.00 0.46
N GLU A 100 5.79 -7.12 -0.11
CA GLU A 100 4.74 -7.95 0.46
C GLU A 100 5.05 -8.39 1.89
N SER A 101 6.28 -8.85 2.15
CA SER A 101 6.72 -9.39 3.44
C SER A 101 6.71 -8.39 4.60
N VAL A 102 6.60 -7.09 4.30
CA VAL A 102 6.74 -6.00 5.28
C VAL A 102 5.42 -5.27 5.56
N VAL A 103 4.32 -5.69 4.91
CA VAL A 103 2.98 -5.13 5.11
C VAL A 103 1.92 -6.22 5.28
N ASN A 104 0.79 -5.84 5.86
CA ASN A 104 -0.42 -6.63 5.91
C ASN A 104 -1.61 -5.80 5.42
N GLU A 105 -2.83 -6.32 5.48
CA GLU A 105 -4.06 -5.65 5.06
C GLU A 105 -4.31 -4.31 5.78
N PHE A 106 -3.73 -4.09 6.96
CA PHE A 106 -3.93 -2.88 7.77
C PHE A 106 -2.85 -1.81 7.55
N GLY A 107 -1.65 -2.18 7.10
CA GLY A 107 -0.55 -1.25 6.89
C GLY A 107 0.81 -1.94 7.03
N ALA A 108 1.86 -1.14 7.21
CA ALA A 108 3.20 -1.69 7.42
C ALA A 108 3.39 -2.31 8.82
N ASN A 109 4.10 -3.44 8.82
CA ASN A 109 4.47 -4.17 10.02
C ASN A 109 5.33 -3.30 10.96
N TYR A 110 5.33 -3.64 12.26
CA TYR A 110 6.23 -2.99 13.20
C TYR A 110 7.65 -3.51 13.02
N LEU A 111 8.65 -2.63 13.19
CA LEU A 111 10.04 -3.08 13.32
C LEU A 111 10.18 -3.89 14.62
N ARG A 112 10.93 -4.98 14.55
CA ARG A 112 11.31 -5.79 15.70
C ARG A 112 12.65 -5.35 16.24
#